data_AF-A0AA88IYC4-F1
#
_entry.id   AF-A0AA88IYC4-F1
#
_cell.length_a   1.000
_cell.length_b   1.000
_cell.length_c   1.000
_cell.angle_alpha   90.00
_cell.angle_beta   90.00
_cell.angle_gamma   90.00
#
_symmetry.space_group_name_H-M   'P 1'
#
loop_
_entity.id
_entity.type
_entity.pdbx_description
1 polymer ?
#
loop_
_entity_poly.entity_id
_entity_poly.type
_entity_poly.pdbx_seq_one_letter_code
_entity_poly.pdbx_strand_id
1 'polypeptide(L)'
;MAPTITSALNISNEQLPLNNKLRKPMVEKMRRDRINSSIEQLKSLLAPEFLNQQPDSKLDKGDILEMTVSLLKGHKDRPVFSTSSAAVNQGFSRCVHDIVHLLSKDEVKTQSQRKLLNHFQNLLFQMRTGGKVFWLS
;
A
#
# COMPACT_ATOMS: atom_id res chain seq x y z
N MET A 1 -0.84 26.55 76.43
CA MET A 1 -0.18 27.19 75.28
C MET A 1 0.58 26.12 74.49
N ALA A 2 0.25 25.98 73.20
CA ALA A 2 0.97 25.26 72.11
C ALA A 2 1.14 23.71 72.20
N PRO A 3 1.35 22.99 71.07
CA PRO A 3 0.26 22.59 70.18
C PRO A 3 0.27 21.11 69.71
N THR A 4 -0.86 20.71 69.13
CA THR A 4 -1.12 19.75 68.02
C THR A 4 0.01 18.83 67.53
N ILE A 5 -0.23 17.52 67.65
CA ILE A 5 0.44 16.49 66.83
C ILE A 5 -0.55 16.03 65.77
N THR A 6 -0.37 16.53 64.55
CA THR A 6 -1.07 16.12 63.33
C THR A 6 -0.89 14.62 63.12
N SER A 7 -1.97 13.86 63.30
CA SER A 7 -2.02 12.44 62.97
C SER A 7 -1.79 12.29 61.46
N ALA A 8 -0.66 11.69 61.10
CA ALA A 8 -0.34 11.32 59.74
C ALA A 8 -1.50 10.52 59.13
N LEU A 9 -1.92 10.95 57.95
CA LEU A 9 -2.84 10.23 57.07
C LEU A 9 -2.32 8.81 56.87
N ASN A 10 -2.89 7.85 57.61
CA ASN A 10 -2.89 6.45 57.23
C ASN A 10 -3.76 6.33 55.97
N ILE A 11 -3.14 6.57 54.81
CA ILE A 11 -3.68 6.16 53.52
C ILE A 11 -3.50 4.64 53.48
N SER A 12 -4.45 3.96 54.12
CA SER A 12 -4.56 2.52 54.15
C SER A 12 -4.55 1.97 52.73
N ASN A 13 -3.78 0.89 52.52
CA ASN A 13 -3.57 0.13 51.28
C ASN A 13 -4.84 -0.44 50.58
N GLU A 14 -6.04 0.05 50.90
CA GLU A 14 -7.33 -0.37 50.33
C GLU A 14 -7.65 0.30 48.97
N GLN A 15 -6.90 1.32 48.55
CA GLN A 15 -7.16 2.03 47.29
C GLN A 15 -6.57 1.33 46.04
N LEU A 16 -5.57 0.46 46.20
CA LEU A 16 -4.87 -0.22 45.11
C LEU A 16 -5.74 -1.25 44.33
N PRO A 17 -6.56 -2.10 44.97
CA PRO A 17 -7.39 -3.07 44.23
C PRO A 17 -8.57 -2.40 43.50
N LEU A 18 -9.15 -1.32 44.03
CA LEU A 18 -10.17 -0.52 43.34
C LEU A 18 -9.58 0.22 42.12
N ASN A 19 -8.38 0.76 42.27
CA ASN A 19 -7.65 1.42 41.18
C ASN A 19 -7.33 0.43 40.05
N ASN A 20 -6.91 -0.81 40.36
CA ASN A 20 -6.70 -1.86 39.35
C ASN A 20 -8.01 -2.35 38.71
N LYS A 21 -9.12 -2.40 39.47
CA LYS A 21 -10.46 -2.77 38.95
C LYS A 21 -11.05 -1.72 38.00
N LEU A 22 -10.64 -0.45 38.11
CA LEU A 22 -11.08 0.64 37.23
C LEU A 22 -10.07 0.96 36.11
N ARG A 23 -8.77 0.77 36.34
CA ARG A 23 -7.73 0.94 35.30
C ARG A 23 -7.81 -0.12 34.22
N LYS A 24 -8.03 -1.39 34.58
CA LYS A 24 -8.18 -2.48 33.60
C LYS A 24 -9.31 -2.24 32.59
N PRO A 25 -10.55 -1.87 32.98
CA PRO A 25 -11.60 -1.56 32.02
C PRO A 25 -11.33 -0.28 31.23
N MET A 26 -10.64 0.71 31.80
CA MET A 26 -10.24 1.92 31.07
C MET A 26 -9.22 1.62 29.97
N VAL A 27 -8.16 0.87 30.27
CA VAL A 27 -7.14 0.46 29.29
C VAL A 27 -7.75 -0.39 28.19
N GLU A 28 -8.63 -1.32 28.55
CA GLU A 28 -9.31 -2.15 27.54
C GLU A 28 -10.28 -1.32 26.68
N LYS A 29 -10.95 -0.30 27.25
CA LYS A 29 -11.72 0.67 26.46
C LYS A 29 -10.82 1.38 25.45
N MET A 30 -9.68 1.92 25.87
CA MET A 30 -8.72 2.57 24.96
C MET A 30 -8.22 1.62 23.87
N ARG A 31 -7.97 0.35 24.22
CA ARG A 31 -7.57 -0.68 23.24
C ARG A 31 -8.65 -0.90 22.19
N ARG A 32 -9.91 -1.05 22.62
CA ARG A 32 -11.07 -1.22 21.73
C ARG A 32 -11.28 0.01 20.85
N ASP A 33 -11.16 1.21 21.40
CA ASP A 33 -11.30 2.47 20.67
C ASP A 33 -10.22 2.60 19.59
N ARG A 34 -8.97 2.26 19.92
CA ARG A 34 -7.87 2.23 18.94
C ARG A 34 -8.13 1.22 17.83
N ILE A 35 -8.58 0.01 18.15
CA ILE A 35 -8.90 -1.02 17.14
C ILE A 35 -10.01 -0.53 16.21
N ASN A 36 -11.09 0.02 16.75
CA ASN A 36 -12.20 0.54 15.95
C ASN A 36 -11.74 1.69 15.05
N SER A 37 -10.93 2.62 15.57
CA SER A 37 -10.35 3.70 14.79
C SER A 37 -9.51 3.18 13.62
N SER A 38 -8.66 2.18 13.86
CA SER A 38 -7.88 1.55 12.78
C SER A 38 -8.76 0.86 11.73
N ILE A 39 -9.86 0.21 12.13
CA ILE A 39 -10.80 -0.42 11.19
C ILE A 39 -11.50 0.64 10.31
N GLU A 40 -11.92 1.77 10.88
CA GLU A 40 -12.49 2.88 10.09
C GLU A 40 -11.47 3.52 9.15
N GLN A 41 -10.21 3.65 9.59
CA GLN A 41 -9.12 4.11 8.71
C GLN A 41 -8.92 3.14 7.53
N LEU A 42 -8.90 1.83 7.77
CA LEU A 42 -8.82 0.83 6.71
C LEU A 42 -9.99 0.95 5.74
N LYS A 43 -11.21 1.10 6.25
CA LYS A 43 -12.40 1.33 5.41
C LYS A 43 -12.25 2.54 4.49
N SER A 44 -11.74 3.66 5.01
CA SER A 44 -11.49 4.87 4.21
C SER A 44 -10.42 4.66 3.13
N LEU A 45 -9.35 3.93 3.45
CA LEU A 45 -8.26 3.66 2.51
C LEU A 45 -8.70 2.74 1.36
N LEU A 46 -9.63 1.83 1.64
CA LEU A 46 -10.14 0.82 0.72
C LEU A 46 -11.41 1.26 -0.02
N ALA A 47 -11.93 2.47 0.24
CA ALA A 47 -13.16 2.96 -0.35
C ALA A 47 -13.18 2.86 -1.90
N PRO A 48 -12.10 3.17 -2.63
CA PRO A 48 -12.07 3.00 -4.09
C PRO A 48 -12.26 1.55 -4.53
N GLU A 49 -11.60 0.60 -3.86
CA GLU A 49 -11.69 -0.83 -4.16
C GLU A 49 -13.08 -1.39 -3.85
N PHE A 50 -13.72 -0.92 -2.77
CA PHE A 50 -15.09 -1.31 -2.42
C PHE A 50 -16.12 -0.78 -3.41
N LEU A 51 -16.00 0.47 -3.87
CA LEU A 51 -16.91 1.03 -4.88
C LEU A 51 -16.88 0.25 -6.20
N ASN A 52 -15.70 -0.29 -6.56
CA ASN A 52 -15.55 -1.10 -7.78
C ASN A 52 -16.16 -2.50 -7.66
N GLN A 53 -16.20 -3.07 -6.45
CA GLN A 53 -16.71 -4.43 -6.23
C GLN A 53 -18.18 -4.46 -5.82
N GLN A 54 -18.59 -3.55 -4.94
CA GLN A 54 -19.90 -3.53 -4.27
C GLN A 54 -20.29 -2.09 -3.87
N PRO A 55 -20.82 -1.27 -4.79
CA PRO A 55 -21.12 0.14 -4.54
C PRO A 55 -22.22 0.39 -3.49
N ASP A 56 -23.14 -0.56 -3.28
CA ASP A 56 -24.31 -0.39 -2.40
C ASP A 56 -24.30 -1.31 -1.16
N SER A 57 -23.27 -2.12 -0.96
CA SER A 57 -23.22 -3.03 0.20
C SER A 57 -22.71 -2.34 1.46
N LYS A 58 -23.44 -2.54 2.56
CA LYS A 58 -23.02 -2.11 3.89
C LYS A 58 -21.84 -2.97 4.35
N LEU A 59 -20.62 -2.50 4.11
CA LEU A 59 -19.39 -3.18 4.53
C LEU A 59 -19.42 -3.44 6.04
N ASP A 60 -19.38 -4.72 6.41
CA ASP A 60 -19.21 -5.12 7.79
C ASP A 60 -17.73 -5.13 8.19
N LYS A 61 -17.44 -5.35 9.49
CA LYS A 61 -16.05 -5.36 9.98
C LYS A 61 -15.25 -6.56 9.45
N GLY A 62 -15.90 -7.68 9.17
CA GLY A 62 -15.29 -8.86 8.57
C GLY A 62 -14.84 -8.57 7.14
N ASP A 63 -15.72 -7.99 6.32
CA ASP A 63 -15.42 -7.63 4.93
C ASP A 63 -14.21 -6.69 4.83
N ILE A 64 -14.17 -5.67 5.70
CA ILE A 64 -13.05 -4.70 5.76
C ILE A 64 -11.72 -5.41 6.03
N LEU A 65 -11.71 -6.34 7.01
CA LEU A 65 -10.51 -7.06 7.39
C LEU A 65 -10.10 -8.09 6.32
N GLU A 66 -11.05 -8.79 5.73
CA GLU A 66 -10.79 -9.76 4.67
C GLU A 66 -10.18 -9.09 3.43
N MET A 67 -10.76 -7.99 2.97
CA MET A 67 -10.23 -7.19 1.86
C MET A 67 -8.82 -6.71 2.17
N THR A 68 -8.61 -6.16 3.37
CA THR A 68 -7.27 -5.70 3.82
C THR A 68 -6.27 -6.84 3.75
N VAL A 69 -6.60 -8.03 4.25
CA VAL A 69 -5.71 -9.19 4.25
C VAL A 69 -5.43 -9.67 2.82
N SER A 70 -6.44 -9.70 1.95
CA SER A 70 -6.29 -10.06 0.55
C SER A 70 -5.30 -9.14 -0.16
N LEU A 71 -5.44 -7.82 0.02
CA LEU A 71 -4.51 -6.84 -0.53
C LEU A 71 -3.10 -7.00 0.04
N LEU A 72 -2.95 -7.12 1.36
CA LEU A 72 -1.64 -7.30 2.00
C LEU A 72 -0.94 -8.60 1.56
N LYS A 73 -1.69 -9.67 1.32
CA LYS A 73 -1.15 -10.92 0.75
C LYS A 73 -0.74 -10.75 -0.70
N GLY A 74 -1.57 -10.13 -1.53
CA GLY A 74 -1.21 -9.81 -2.92
C GLY A 74 0.01 -8.88 -3.02
N HIS A 75 0.20 -8.01 -2.02
CA HIS A 75 1.36 -7.12 -1.86
C HIS A 75 2.63 -7.85 -1.39
N LYS A 76 2.53 -9.04 -0.79
CA LYS A 76 3.71 -9.82 -0.40
C LYS A 76 4.40 -10.43 -1.63
N ASP A 77 3.62 -10.73 -2.67
CA ASP A 77 4.13 -11.22 -3.95
C ASP A 77 4.33 -10.10 -4.99
N ARG A 78 3.97 -8.85 -4.65
CA ARG A 78 4.09 -7.68 -5.53
C ARG A 78 4.75 -6.51 -4.78
N PRO A 79 5.99 -6.11 -5.12
CA PRO A 79 6.70 -5.08 -4.37
C PRO A 79 5.89 -3.78 -4.26
N VAL A 80 5.57 -3.44 -3.01
CA VAL A 80 4.58 -2.46 -2.49
C VAL A 80 4.85 -0.99 -2.87
N PHE A 81 5.91 -0.72 -3.65
CA PHE A 81 6.23 0.60 -4.19
C PHE A 81 6.38 0.60 -5.71
N SER A 82 5.60 -0.22 -6.41
CA SER A 82 5.56 -0.20 -7.88
C SER A 82 4.55 0.80 -8.45
N THR A 83 4.09 1.79 -7.67
CA THR A 83 3.45 3.00 -8.18
C THR A 83 4.50 3.86 -8.88
N SER A 84 5.02 3.35 -9.98
CA SER A 84 5.80 4.09 -11.00
C SER A 84 6.26 3.10 -12.06
N SER A 85 6.76 1.91 -11.70
CA SER A 85 7.38 1.02 -12.70
C SER A 85 6.41 0.57 -13.80
N ALA A 86 5.18 0.17 -13.49
CA ALA A 86 4.24 -0.27 -14.54
C ALA A 86 3.80 0.87 -15.47
N ALA A 87 3.47 2.04 -14.92
CA ALA A 87 3.07 3.21 -15.70
C ALA A 87 4.25 3.80 -16.50
N VAL A 88 5.45 3.84 -15.90
CA VAL A 88 6.70 4.25 -16.56
C VAL A 88 7.07 3.27 -17.67
N ASN A 89 6.99 1.96 -17.42
CA ASN A 89 7.26 0.93 -18.45
C ASN A 89 6.25 1.02 -19.60
N GLN A 90 4.98 1.29 -19.30
CA GLN A 90 3.95 1.50 -20.31
C GLN A 90 4.20 2.76 -21.14
N GLY A 91 4.54 3.89 -20.48
CA GLY A 91 4.89 5.14 -21.16
C GLY A 91 6.15 5.02 -22.01
N PHE A 92 7.17 4.31 -21.50
CA PHE A 92 8.39 3.99 -22.23
C PHE A 92 8.10 3.10 -23.46
N SER A 93 7.32 2.03 -23.30
CA SER A 93 6.93 1.15 -24.40
C SER A 93 6.15 1.89 -25.49
N ARG A 94 5.22 2.78 -25.10
CA ARG A 94 4.48 3.65 -26.01
C ARG A 94 5.42 4.56 -26.81
N CYS A 95 6.33 5.24 -26.12
CA CYS A 95 7.31 6.13 -26.74
C CYS A 95 8.20 5.39 -27.77
N VAL A 96 8.73 4.22 -27.40
CA VAL A 96 9.55 3.40 -28.31
C VAL A 96 8.75 2.97 -29.54
N HIS A 97 7.49 2.54 -29.35
CA HIS A 97 6.62 2.17 -30.46
C HIS A 97 6.37 3.34 -31.42
N ASP A 98 6.10 4.53 -30.88
CA ASP A 98 5.84 5.73 -31.68
C ASP A 98 7.09 6.17 -32.46
N ILE A 99 8.29 6.04 -31.88
CA ILE A 99 9.56 6.32 -32.56
C ILE A 99 9.79 5.33 -33.72
N VAL A 100 9.56 4.03 -33.50
CA VAL A 100 9.67 3.02 -34.57
C VAL A 100 8.69 3.30 -35.70
N HIS A 101 7.45 3.65 -35.35
CA HIS A 101 6.42 3.98 -36.33
C HIS A 101 6.80 5.23 -37.15
N LEU A 102 7.29 6.29 -36.51
CA LEU A 102 7.72 7.52 -37.17
C LEU A 102 8.92 7.28 -38.10
N LEU A 103 9.93 6.53 -37.63
CA LEU A 103 11.12 6.21 -38.42
C LEU A 103 10.85 5.22 -39.55
N SER A 104 9.78 4.41 -39.47
CA SER A 104 9.40 3.49 -40.55
C SER A 104 8.57 4.15 -41.65
N LYS A 105 7.89 5.26 -41.34
CA LYS A 105 7.03 6.00 -42.28
C LYS A 105 7.83 6.95 -43.17
N ASP A 106 8.92 7.50 -42.66
CA ASP A 106 9.86 8.29 -43.45
C ASP A 106 10.85 7.33 -44.13
N GLU A 107 11.14 7.48 -45.42
CA GLU A 107 12.22 6.70 -46.03
C GLU A 107 13.48 6.93 -45.21
N VAL A 108 14.11 5.87 -44.69
CA VAL A 108 15.22 6.00 -43.73
C VAL A 108 16.47 6.56 -44.43
N LYS A 109 16.55 7.88 -44.55
CA LYS A 109 17.49 8.61 -45.43
C LYS A 109 18.95 8.44 -45.02
N THR A 110 19.20 8.19 -43.74
CA THR A 110 20.57 8.13 -43.20
C THR A 110 20.89 6.78 -42.57
N GLN A 111 22.18 6.40 -42.62
CA GLN A 111 22.68 5.20 -41.95
C GLN A 111 22.41 5.24 -40.43
N SER A 112 22.47 6.44 -39.82
CA SER A 112 22.19 6.63 -38.39
C SER A 112 20.73 6.32 -38.04
N GLN A 113 19.77 6.74 -38.86
CA GLN A 113 18.36 6.42 -38.65
C GLN A 113 18.09 4.90 -38.78
N ARG A 114 18.76 4.19 -39.71
CA ARG A 114 18.67 2.72 -39.82
C ARG A 114 19.20 2.01 -38.58
N LYS A 115 20.35 2.46 -38.05
CA LYS A 115 20.91 1.93 -36.80
C LYS A 115 19.97 2.16 -35.62
N LEU A 116 19.38 3.36 -35.54
CA LEU A 116 18.44 3.73 -34.48
C LEU A 116 17.15 2.91 -34.53
N LEU A 117 16.58 2.70 -35.73
CA LEU A 117 15.39 1.88 -35.94
C LEU A 117 15.62 0.43 -35.48
N ASN A 118 16.74 -0.18 -35.88
CA ASN A 118 17.09 -1.54 -35.46
C ASN A 118 17.24 -1.65 -33.93
N HIS A 119 17.89 -0.66 -33.31
CA HIS A 119 18.00 -0.61 -31.85
C HIS A 119 16.64 -0.59 -31.14
N PHE A 120 15.71 0.28 -31.58
CA PHE A 120 14.39 0.34 -30.98
C PHE A 120 13.53 -0.90 -31.25
N GLN A 121 13.68 -1.54 -32.41
CA GLN A 121 13.02 -2.83 -32.70
C GLN A 121 13.52 -3.94 -31.77
N ASN A 122 14.83 -3.99 -31.47
CA ASN A 122 15.40 -4.93 -30.51
C ASN A 122 14.89 -4.64 -29.08
N LEU A 123 14.81 -3.37 -28.69
CA LEU A 123 14.20 -2.99 -27.40
C LEU A 123 12.74 -3.46 -27.29
N LEU A 124 11.92 -3.29 -28.34
CA LEU A 124 10.55 -3.81 -28.38
C LEU A 124 10.52 -5.34 -28.23
N PHE A 125 11.44 -6.04 -28.89
CA PHE A 125 11.54 -7.51 -28.79
C PHE A 125 11.90 -7.98 -27.38
N GLN A 126 12.86 -7.33 -26.72
CA GLN A 126 13.26 -7.64 -25.34
C GLN A 126 12.14 -7.36 -24.34
N MET A 127 11.41 -6.26 -24.54
CA MET A 127 10.23 -5.93 -23.72
C MET A 127 9.10 -6.95 -23.89
N ARG A 128 8.91 -7.51 -25.09
CA ARG A 128 7.84 -8.48 -25.38
C ARG A 128 8.17 -9.90 -24.90
N THR A 129 9.45 -10.27 -24.87
CA THR A 129 9.92 -11.63 -24.52
C THR A 129 10.32 -11.79 -23.06
N GLY A 130 10.21 -10.74 -22.23
CA GLY A 130 10.46 -10.83 -20.79
C GLY A 130 11.88 -11.31 -20.48
N GLY A 131 12.89 -10.62 -21.00
CA GLY A 131 14.28 -10.76 -20.56
C GLY A 131 14.90 -12.16 -20.70
N LYS A 132 14.33 -13.07 -21.50
CA LYS A 132 14.98 -14.32 -21.89
C LYS A 132 15.51 -14.16 -23.30
N VAL A 133 16.70 -13.59 -23.40
CA VAL A 133 17.46 -13.58 -24.64
C VAL A 133 17.78 -15.03 -24.98
N PHE A 134 17.06 -15.54 -25.98
CA PHE A 134 17.41 -16.77 -26.66
C PHE A 134 18.71 -16.49 -27.42
N TRP A 135 19.86 -16.80 -26.81
CA TRP A 135 21.11 -16.94 -27.55
C TRP A 135 21.02 -18.23 -28.34
N LEU A 136 20.45 -18.15 -29.55
CA LEU A 136 20.63 -19.14 -30.60
C LEU A 136 20.54 -18.40 -31.93
N SER A 137 21.68 -17.98 -32.46
CA SER A 137 22.31 -18.65 -33.60
C SER A 137 23.68 -18.05 -33.90
#